data_AF-A0AAW5QQH1-F1
#
_entry.id   AF-A0AAW5QQH1-F1
#
_cell.length_a   1.000
_cell.length_b   1.000
_cell.length_c   1.000
_cell.angle_alpha   90.00
_cell.angle_beta   90.00
_cell.angle_gamma   90.00
#
_symmetry.space_group_name_H-M   'P 1'
#
loop_
_entity.id
_entity.type
_entity.pdbx_description
1 polymer ?
#
loop_
_entity_poly.entity_id
_entity_poly.type
_entity_poly.pdbx_seq_one_letter_code
_entity_poly.pdbx_strand_id
1 'polypeptide(L)'
;MVRPFGRWMINGRIAYVVLFVVTYLLSLFFCPHLLSRSSVPCCSRRRSRPGCRRSALIALAISGQGVALEHCATHFVDGLVHAFKAMGIILPVAGFVYPGIPDYSGSILGLEDGTGPAFLFDAVESIQTRIPDNGLFAAFSMILIGMLIGLDGSGWAGLPLTGGTAAALAPQTGTDTATLAALAQNAATWTGGGTRVIWSSLIVVAGFCRVPVGDLVRRLAIPVVSGLLVAAVAASTSPPPSP
;
A
#
# COMPACT_ATOMS: atom_id res chain seq x y z
N MET A 1 -5.22 -4.39 13.83
CA MET A 1 -5.34 -3.01 13.30
C MET A 1 -6.78 -2.50 13.11
N VAL A 2 -7.80 -3.34 12.91
CA VAL A 2 -9.20 -2.89 12.69
C VAL A 2 -10.03 -2.71 13.98
N ARG A 3 -9.60 -3.31 15.10
CA ARG A 3 -10.29 -3.25 16.40
C ARG A 3 -10.65 -1.82 16.90
N PRO A 4 -9.85 -0.76 16.69
CA PRO A 4 -10.28 0.59 17.11
C PRO A 4 -11.34 1.21 16.18
N PHE A 5 -11.38 0.83 14.89
CA PHE A 5 -12.36 1.32 13.91
C PHE A 5 -13.71 0.60 13.98
N GLY A 6 -13.73 -0.65 14.48
CA GLY A 6 -14.95 -1.45 14.65
C GLY A 6 -15.97 -0.83 15.60
N ARG A 7 -15.57 0.09 16.49
CA ARG A 7 -16.50 0.83 17.36
C ARG A 7 -17.26 1.95 16.64
N TRP A 8 -16.77 2.43 15.50
CA TRP A 8 -17.37 3.53 14.75
C TRP A 8 -18.12 3.05 13.50
N MET A 9 -17.66 1.96 12.88
CA MET A 9 -18.30 1.33 11.72
C MET A 9 -19.27 0.21 12.14
N ILE A 10 -20.25 0.57 12.97
CA ILE A 10 -21.27 -0.35 13.50
C ILE A 10 -22.53 -0.42 12.64
N ASN A 11 -22.74 0.57 11.77
CA ASN A 11 -23.92 0.68 10.89
C ASN A 11 -23.55 1.28 9.53
N GLY A 12 -24.17 0.80 8.45
CA GLY A 12 -23.89 1.26 7.08
C GLY A 12 -24.11 2.77 6.87
N ARG A 13 -25.11 3.36 7.55
CA ARG A 13 -25.36 4.81 7.54
C ARG A 13 -24.24 5.61 8.19
N ILE A 14 -23.69 5.12 9.31
CA ILE A 14 -22.59 5.78 10.03
C ILE A 14 -21.30 5.66 9.21
N ALA A 15 -21.05 4.49 8.63
CA ALA A 15 -19.93 4.29 7.71
C ALA A 15 -19.99 5.26 6.53
N TYR A 16 -21.17 5.48 5.93
CA TYR A 16 -21.34 6.42 4.83
C TYR A 16 -21.06 7.88 5.24
N VAL A 17 -21.58 8.32 6.39
CA VAL A 17 -21.35 9.68 6.91
C VAL A 17 -19.88 9.91 7.24
N VAL A 18 -19.23 8.94 7.88
CA VAL A 18 -17.80 9.01 8.21
C VAL A 18 -16.96 9.07 6.92
N LEU A 19 -17.26 8.21 5.94
CA LEU A 19 -16.56 8.21 4.66
C LEU A 19 -16.72 9.55 3.93
N PHE A 20 -17.94 10.09 3.91
CA PHE A 20 -18.25 11.38 3.29
C PHE A 20 -17.47 12.53 3.96
N VAL A 21 -17.49 12.61 5.29
CA VAL A 21 -16.78 13.66 6.04
C VAL A 21 -15.27 13.56 5.83
N VAL A 22 -14.70 12.37 5.92
CA VAL A 22 -13.26 12.17 5.71
C VAL A 22 -12.86 12.52 4.27
N THR A 23 -13.65 12.11 3.28
CA THR A 23 -13.41 12.42 1.87
C THR A 23 -13.53 13.93 1.60
N TYR A 24 -14.49 14.59 2.23
CA TYR A 24 -14.68 16.04 2.13
C TYR A 24 -13.53 16.83 2.79
N LEU A 25 -13.04 16.38 3.95
CA LEU A 25 -11.89 17.02 4.61
C LEU A 25 -10.59 16.82 3.82
N LEU A 26 -10.39 15.63 3.24
CA LEU A 26 -9.24 15.36 2.37
C LEU A 26 -9.29 16.21 1.10
N SER A 27 -10.46 16.35 0.47
CA SER A 27 -10.61 17.17 -0.75
C SER A 27 -10.37 18.65 -0.48
N LEU A 28 -10.76 19.15 0.69
CA LEU A 28 -10.42 20.51 1.15
C LEU A 28 -8.93 20.75 1.33
N PHE A 29 -8.12 19.71 1.49
CA PHE A 29 -6.66 19.82 1.59
C PHE A 29 -5.97 19.86 0.21
N PHE A 30 -6.51 19.13 -0.77
CA PHE A 30 -5.98 19.07 -2.14
C PHE A 30 -6.47 20.21 -3.06
N CYS A 31 -7.70 20.70 -2.83
CA CYS A 31 -8.33 21.72 -3.67
C CYS A 31 -7.69 23.14 -3.60
N PRO A 32 -7.19 23.65 -2.46
CA PRO A 32 -6.67 25.02 -2.40
C PRO A 32 -5.39 25.23 -3.22
N HIS A 33 -4.63 24.17 -3.51
CA HIS A 33 -3.40 24.25 -4.33
C HIS A 33 -3.68 24.33 -5.84
N LEU A 34 -4.84 23.83 -6.31
CA LEU A 34 -5.23 23.87 -7.73
C LEU A 34 -5.81 25.24 -8.15
N LEU A 35 -6.44 25.97 -7.21
CA LEU A 35 -6.99 27.31 -7.46
C LEU A 35 -5.92 28.42 -7.52
N SER A 36 -4.74 28.25 -6.91
CA SER A 36 -3.70 29.31 -6.92
C SER A 36 -2.83 29.33 -8.18
N ARG A 37 -2.85 28.27 -8.99
CA ARG A 37 -1.94 28.09 -10.13
C ARG A 37 -2.57 28.23 -11.52
N SER A 38 -3.90 28.24 -11.63
CA SER A 38 -4.61 28.28 -12.92
C SER A 38 -5.19 29.63 -13.33
N SER A 39 -5.05 30.70 -12.53
CA SER A 39 -5.80 31.95 -12.77
C SER A 39 -4.99 33.24 -12.62
N VAL A 40 -3.87 33.41 -13.33
CA VAL A 40 -3.48 34.75 -13.86
C VAL A 40 -2.70 34.64 -15.17
N PRO A 41 -3.38 34.38 -16.29
CA PRO A 41 -3.13 35.22 -17.46
C PRO A 41 -4.44 35.72 -18.06
N CYS A 42 -4.41 36.91 -18.66
CA CYS A 42 -5.51 37.55 -19.41
C CYS A 42 -6.62 38.23 -18.60
N CYS A 43 -6.35 39.44 -18.06
CA CYS A 43 -7.23 40.61 -18.27
C CYS A 43 -6.72 41.87 -17.54
N SER A 44 -5.52 42.37 -17.88
CA SER A 44 -5.07 43.70 -17.43
C SER A 44 -5.45 44.84 -18.38
N ARG A 45 -6.29 44.61 -19.41
CA ARG A 45 -6.49 45.63 -20.46
C ARG A 45 -7.90 45.72 -21.05
N ARG A 46 -8.90 46.07 -20.23
CA ARG A 46 -9.97 46.98 -20.69
C ARG A 46 -10.61 47.75 -19.54
N ARG A 47 -10.70 49.06 -19.76
CA ARG A 47 -11.16 50.12 -18.86
C ARG A 47 -12.66 50.30 -19.08
N SER A 48 -13.49 49.83 -18.13
CA SER A 48 -14.89 50.26 -18.02
C SER A 48 -15.51 49.90 -16.66
N ARG A 49 -15.95 50.97 -15.98
CA ARG A 49 -16.88 51.18 -14.84
C ARG A 49 -16.81 50.30 -13.56
N PRO A 50 -16.89 50.89 -12.34
CA PRO A 50 -16.53 50.22 -11.08
C PRO A 50 -17.62 49.27 -10.51
N GLY A 51 -18.83 49.26 -11.06
CA GLY A 51 -19.96 48.46 -10.54
C GLY A 51 -20.10 47.05 -11.11
N CYS A 52 -19.77 46.84 -12.39
CA CYS A 52 -19.99 45.56 -13.09
C CYS A 52 -18.80 44.59 -13.03
N ARG A 53 -17.64 45.03 -12.50
CA ARG A 53 -16.41 44.22 -12.47
C ARG A 53 -16.45 43.07 -11.46
N ARG A 54 -17.20 43.20 -10.36
CA ARG A 54 -17.24 42.18 -9.30
C ARG A 54 -18.19 41.02 -9.65
N SER A 55 -19.36 41.32 -10.23
CA SER A 55 -20.30 40.28 -10.68
C SER A 55 -19.81 39.52 -11.92
N ALA A 56 -19.14 40.21 -12.85
CA ALA A 56 -18.56 39.55 -14.04
C ALA A 56 -17.38 38.62 -13.70
N LEU A 57 -16.56 38.95 -12.70
CA LEU A 57 -15.46 38.07 -12.25
C LEU A 57 -15.96 36.82 -11.52
N ILE A 58 -17.03 36.93 -10.73
CA ILE A 58 -17.67 35.78 -10.08
C ILE A 58 -18.36 34.89 -11.12
N ALA A 59 -19.07 35.48 -12.09
CA ALA A 59 -19.67 34.72 -13.18
C ALA A 59 -18.64 34.01 -14.06
N LEU A 60 -17.47 34.64 -14.31
CA LEU A 60 -16.37 34.04 -15.07
C LEU A 60 -15.63 32.95 -14.28
N ALA A 61 -15.51 33.11 -12.95
CA ALA A 61 -14.97 32.08 -12.06
C ALA A 61 -15.90 30.85 -12.02
N ILE A 62 -17.22 31.06 -12.02
CA ILE A 62 -18.22 29.99 -12.06
C ILE A 62 -18.28 29.34 -13.46
N SER A 63 -18.13 30.11 -14.54
CA SER A 63 -18.17 29.56 -15.91
C SER A 63 -16.88 28.85 -16.33
N GLY A 64 -15.71 29.28 -15.81
CA GLY A 64 -14.42 28.62 -16.03
C GLY A 64 -14.23 27.34 -15.20
N GLN A 65 -15.00 27.18 -14.12
CA GLN A 65 -14.97 26.00 -13.26
C GLN A 65 -15.51 24.74 -13.93
N GLY A 66 -16.47 24.84 -14.86
CA GLY A 66 -17.04 23.66 -15.54
C GLY A 66 -15.97 22.86 -16.29
N VAL A 67 -15.16 23.53 -17.12
CA VAL A 67 -14.09 22.90 -17.89
C VAL A 67 -12.95 22.38 -17.00
N ALA A 68 -12.60 23.13 -15.94
CA ALA A 68 -11.58 22.69 -14.99
C ALA A 68 -12.03 21.49 -14.15
N LEU A 69 -13.30 21.45 -13.72
CA LEU A 69 -13.90 20.32 -13.00
C LEU A 69 -14.01 19.09 -13.91
N GLU A 70 -14.34 19.30 -15.19
CA GLU A 70 -14.40 18.23 -16.18
C GLU A 70 -13.02 17.61 -16.42
N HIS A 71 -11.96 18.42 -16.60
CA HIS A 71 -10.59 17.90 -16.67
C HIS A 71 -10.14 17.18 -15.40
N CYS A 72 -10.48 17.71 -14.21
CA CYS A 72 -10.22 17.02 -12.94
C CYS A 72 -10.96 15.68 -12.87
N ALA A 73 -12.22 15.64 -13.29
CA ALA A 73 -13.01 14.42 -13.33
C ALA A 73 -12.44 13.41 -14.33
N THR A 74 -12.01 13.84 -15.52
CA THR A 74 -11.34 12.98 -16.51
C THR A 74 -10.04 12.41 -15.96
N HIS A 75 -9.16 13.24 -15.38
CA HIS A 75 -7.92 12.75 -14.76
C HIS A 75 -8.17 11.84 -13.56
N PHE A 76 -9.21 12.09 -12.78
CA PHE A 76 -9.61 11.21 -11.68
C PHE A 76 -10.09 9.85 -12.19
N VAL A 77 -10.96 9.83 -13.20
CA VAL A 77 -11.47 8.60 -13.82
C VAL A 77 -10.33 7.83 -14.50
N ASP A 78 -9.47 8.51 -15.24
CA ASP A 78 -8.29 7.91 -15.88
C ASP A 78 -7.33 7.32 -14.85
N GLY A 79 -7.05 8.06 -13.77
CA GLY A 79 -6.24 7.59 -12.66
C GLY A 79 -6.86 6.37 -11.95
N LEU A 80 -8.18 6.39 -11.74
CA LEU A 80 -8.92 5.29 -11.14
C LEU A 80 -8.89 4.03 -12.02
N VAL A 81 -9.16 4.16 -13.33
CA VAL A 81 -9.09 3.05 -14.29
C VAL A 81 -7.67 2.51 -14.41
N HIS A 82 -6.66 3.39 -14.40
CA HIS A 82 -5.26 2.98 -14.39
C HIS A 82 -4.91 2.21 -13.12
N ALA A 83 -5.34 2.68 -11.95
CA ALA A 83 -5.14 1.99 -10.68
C ALA A 83 -5.81 0.61 -10.67
N PHE A 84 -7.06 0.48 -11.14
CA PHE A 84 -7.72 -0.82 -11.24
C PHE A 84 -7.05 -1.77 -12.24
N LYS A 85 -6.56 -1.27 -13.38
CA LYS A 85 -5.78 -2.07 -14.33
C LYS A 85 -4.45 -2.55 -13.72
N ALA A 86 -3.78 -1.67 -12.97
CA ALA A 86 -2.53 -2.00 -12.28
C ALA A 86 -2.74 -2.98 -11.11
N MET A 87 -3.80 -2.82 -10.32
CA MET A 87 -4.14 -3.70 -9.20
C MET A 87 -4.80 -5.01 -9.63
N GLY A 88 -5.42 -5.05 -10.81
CA GLY A 88 -6.10 -6.25 -11.32
C GLY A 88 -5.18 -7.46 -11.46
N ILE A 89 -3.87 -7.24 -11.68
CA ILE A 89 -2.88 -8.33 -11.73
C ILE A 89 -2.61 -8.98 -10.36
N ILE A 90 -3.01 -8.33 -9.27
CA ILE A 90 -2.84 -8.84 -7.90
C ILE A 90 -3.94 -9.87 -7.57
N LEU A 91 -5.11 -9.79 -8.24
CA LEU A 91 -6.23 -10.72 -7.99
C LEU A 91 -5.83 -12.20 -8.18
N PRO A 92 -5.15 -12.59 -9.27
CA PRO A 92 -4.64 -13.95 -9.43
C PRO A 92 -3.68 -14.39 -8.32
N VAL A 93 -2.81 -13.50 -7.85
CA VAL A 93 -1.86 -13.79 -6.77
C VAL A 93 -2.61 -14.05 -5.46
N ALA A 94 -3.57 -13.19 -5.12
CA ALA A 94 -4.46 -13.39 -4.00
C ALA A 94 -5.25 -14.71 -4.12
N GLY A 95 -5.76 -15.03 -5.31
CA GLY A 95 -6.46 -16.28 -5.60
C GLY A 95 -5.59 -17.53 -5.45
N PHE A 96 -4.27 -17.42 -5.58
CA PHE A 96 -3.34 -18.51 -5.30
C PHE A 96 -2.98 -18.62 -3.81
N VAL A 97 -2.74 -17.49 -3.16
CA VAL A 97 -2.29 -17.43 -1.76
C VAL A 97 -3.39 -17.76 -0.77
N TYR A 98 -4.60 -17.21 -0.95
CA TYR A 98 -5.65 -17.34 0.05
C TYR A 98 -6.18 -18.77 0.22
N PRO A 99 -6.33 -19.60 -0.83
CA PRO A 99 -6.64 -21.02 -0.66
C PRO A 99 -5.53 -21.81 0.02
N GLY A 100 -4.31 -21.29 0.11
CA GLY A 100 -3.21 -21.93 0.81
C GLY A 100 -3.16 -21.66 2.32
N ILE A 101 -3.99 -20.74 2.82
CA ILE A 101 -4.05 -20.38 4.25
C ILE A 101 -5.34 -20.97 4.83
N PRO A 102 -5.27 -21.78 5.91
CA PRO A 102 -6.43 -22.50 6.45
C PRO A 102 -7.56 -21.56 6.92
N ASP A 103 -7.20 -20.38 7.43
CA ASP A 103 -8.18 -19.37 7.89
C ASP A 103 -9.08 -18.83 6.77
N TYR A 104 -8.60 -18.88 5.51
CA TYR A 104 -9.30 -18.32 4.36
C TYR A 104 -9.83 -19.39 3.41
N SER A 105 -9.12 -20.52 3.28
CA SER A 105 -9.41 -21.54 2.26
C SER A 105 -10.78 -22.20 2.43
N GLY A 106 -11.24 -22.43 3.66
CA GLY A 106 -12.57 -22.97 3.95
C GLY A 106 -13.69 -22.07 3.42
N SER A 107 -13.61 -20.77 3.74
CA SER A 107 -14.59 -19.77 3.29
C SER A 107 -14.62 -19.57 1.77
N ILE A 108 -13.47 -19.70 1.11
CA ILE A 108 -13.35 -19.54 -0.35
C ILE A 108 -13.91 -20.76 -1.09
N LEU A 109 -13.71 -21.96 -0.55
CA LEU A 109 -14.16 -23.23 -1.15
C LEU A 109 -15.58 -23.62 -0.74
N GLY A 110 -16.21 -22.89 0.17
CA GLY A 110 -17.55 -23.20 0.69
C GLY A 110 -17.58 -24.43 1.59
N LEU A 111 -16.47 -24.73 2.26
CA LEU A 111 -16.34 -25.81 3.24
C LEU A 111 -16.63 -25.30 4.66
N GLU A 112 -16.93 -26.19 5.60
CA GLU A 112 -17.10 -25.82 7.02
C GLU A 112 -15.81 -25.22 7.60
N ASP A 113 -15.97 -24.25 8.52
CA ASP A 113 -14.86 -23.55 9.15
C ASP A 113 -13.84 -24.54 9.75
N GLY A 114 -12.58 -24.44 9.32
CA GLY A 114 -11.48 -25.30 9.78
C GLY A 114 -11.23 -26.58 8.98
N THR A 115 -12.04 -26.87 7.94
CA THR A 115 -11.79 -28.01 7.02
C THR A 115 -11.13 -27.60 5.70
N GLY A 116 -10.79 -26.31 5.57
CA GLY A 116 -10.12 -25.78 4.39
C GLY A 116 -8.71 -26.36 4.23
N PRO A 117 -8.31 -26.82 3.03
CA PRO A 117 -6.96 -27.31 2.77
C PRO A 117 -5.93 -26.19 3.01
N ALA A 118 -4.78 -26.55 3.56
CA ALA A 118 -3.71 -25.62 3.90
C ALA A 118 -2.54 -25.76 2.91
N PHE A 119 -2.82 -25.64 1.60
CA PHE A 119 -1.86 -25.98 0.55
C PHE A 119 -0.50 -25.30 0.69
N LEU A 120 -0.44 -24.08 1.27
CA LEU A 120 0.82 -23.38 1.50
C LEU A 120 1.64 -24.05 2.61
N PHE A 121 0.98 -24.52 3.67
CA PHE A 121 1.61 -25.26 4.76
C PHE A 121 2.05 -26.65 4.28
N ASP A 122 1.21 -27.36 3.53
CA ASP A 122 1.55 -28.68 2.95
C ASP A 122 2.76 -28.57 2.01
N ALA A 123 2.83 -27.50 1.20
CA ALA A 123 3.96 -27.26 0.32
C ALA A 123 5.26 -26.99 1.10
N VAL A 124 5.20 -26.18 2.17
CA VAL A 124 6.35 -25.94 3.04
C VAL A 124 6.78 -27.22 3.75
N GLU A 125 5.83 -28.01 4.24
CA GLU A 125 6.09 -29.31 4.86
C GLU A 125 6.77 -30.27 3.87
N SER A 126 6.40 -30.27 2.59
CA SER A 126 7.05 -31.12 1.58
C SER A 126 8.53 -30.75 1.32
N ILE A 127 8.90 -29.48 1.53
CA ILE A 127 10.25 -28.95 1.31
C ILE A 127 11.06 -28.93 2.61
N GLN A 128 10.45 -29.14 3.78
CA GLN A 128 11.06 -29.01 5.10
C GLN A 128 12.38 -29.79 5.25
N THR A 129 12.46 -30.98 4.67
CA THR A 129 13.67 -31.83 4.72
C THR A 129 14.88 -31.24 4.01
N ARG A 130 14.71 -30.18 3.21
CA ARG A 130 15.76 -29.46 2.49
C ARG A 130 16.09 -28.11 3.10
N ILE A 131 15.33 -27.64 4.10
CA ILE A 131 15.52 -26.33 4.71
C ILE A 131 16.55 -26.46 5.84
N PRO A 132 17.62 -25.65 5.86
CA PRO A 132 18.55 -25.61 6.99
C PRO A 132 17.87 -25.07 8.26
N ASP A 133 18.09 -25.72 9.40
CA ASP A 133 17.56 -25.35 10.73
C ASP A 133 18.25 -24.10 11.35
N ASN A 134 18.57 -23.10 10.53
CA ASN A 134 19.24 -21.88 10.98
C ASN A 134 18.27 -20.70 10.96
N GLY A 135 18.05 -20.07 12.13
CA GLY A 135 17.21 -18.86 12.24
C GLY A 135 17.65 -17.72 11.34
N LEU A 136 18.95 -17.61 11.04
CA LEU A 136 19.47 -16.65 10.06
C LEU A 136 18.98 -16.97 8.63
N PHE A 137 18.95 -18.25 8.25
CA PHE A 137 18.46 -18.67 6.93
C PHE A 137 16.97 -18.37 6.77
N ALA A 138 16.15 -18.64 7.81
CA ALA A 138 14.74 -18.26 7.80
C ALA A 138 14.55 -16.74 7.72
N ALA A 139 15.31 -15.96 8.49
CA ALA A 139 15.26 -14.50 8.43
C ALA A 139 15.58 -13.96 7.03
N PHE A 140 16.63 -14.47 6.39
CA PHE A 140 16.99 -14.09 5.01
C PHE A 140 15.93 -14.50 3.99
N SER A 141 15.38 -15.71 4.12
CA SER A 141 14.31 -16.20 3.25
C SER A 141 13.07 -15.31 3.36
N MET A 142 12.69 -14.94 4.58
CA MET A 142 11.56 -14.05 4.84
C MET A 142 11.79 -12.63 4.31
N ILE A 143 13.01 -12.10 4.39
CA ILE A 143 13.37 -10.83 3.74
C ILE A 143 13.20 -10.94 2.22
N LEU A 144 13.70 -12.01 1.60
CA LEU A 144 13.59 -12.21 0.16
C LEU A 144 12.12 -12.28 -0.29
N ILE A 145 11.31 -13.07 0.42
CA ILE A 145 9.87 -13.20 0.16
C ILE A 145 9.19 -11.84 0.31
N GLY A 146 9.47 -11.10 1.39
CA GLY A 146 8.93 -9.76 1.59
C GLY A 146 9.31 -8.79 0.48
N MET A 147 10.58 -8.78 0.07
CA MET A 147 11.05 -7.94 -1.04
C MET A 147 10.35 -8.28 -2.36
N LEU A 148 10.18 -9.58 -2.67
CA LEU A 148 9.49 -10.04 -3.87
C LEU A 148 8.02 -9.60 -3.90
N ILE A 149 7.32 -9.71 -2.77
CA ILE A 149 5.94 -9.24 -2.66
C ILE A 149 5.87 -7.72 -2.85
N GLY A 150 6.80 -6.97 -2.25
CA GLY A 150 6.87 -5.52 -2.41
C GLY A 150 7.16 -5.05 -3.84
N LEU A 151 7.53 -5.92 -4.79
CA LEU A 151 7.71 -5.52 -6.18
C LEU A 151 6.42 -5.03 -6.85
N ASP A 152 5.25 -5.36 -6.31
CA ASP A 152 3.97 -4.86 -6.79
C ASP A 152 3.79 -3.33 -6.56
N GLY A 153 4.68 -2.70 -5.79
CA GLY A 153 4.60 -1.28 -5.44
C GLY A 153 3.73 -0.99 -4.20
N SER A 154 3.34 -2.02 -3.46
CA SER A 154 2.59 -1.97 -2.21
C SER A 154 3.40 -2.62 -1.08
N GLY A 155 3.52 -1.91 0.03
CA GLY A 155 4.10 -2.48 1.25
C GLY A 155 3.19 -3.47 1.98
N TRP A 156 1.88 -3.49 1.66
CA TRP A 156 0.85 -4.09 2.51
C TRP A 156 0.12 -5.28 1.88
N ALA A 157 0.27 -5.48 0.57
CA ALA A 157 -0.44 -6.54 -0.16
C ALA A 157 -0.06 -7.96 0.29
N GLY A 158 1.13 -8.11 0.87
CA GLY A 158 1.71 -9.40 1.26
C GLY A 158 1.35 -9.93 2.64
N LEU A 159 0.65 -9.17 3.49
CA LEU A 159 0.45 -9.52 4.90
C LEU A 159 -0.02 -10.98 5.15
N PRO A 160 -1.02 -11.50 4.41
CA PRO A 160 -1.47 -12.89 4.57
C PRO A 160 -0.38 -13.90 4.16
N LEU A 161 0.35 -13.64 3.08
CA LEU A 161 1.42 -14.51 2.59
C LEU A 161 2.63 -14.49 3.53
N THR A 162 3.07 -13.31 3.97
CA THR A 162 4.18 -13.18 4.92
C THR A 162 3.84 -13.80 6.27
N GLY A 163 2.58 -13.65 6.72
CA GLY A 163 2.11 -14.28 7.96
C GLY A 163 2.02 -15.80 7.85
N GLY A 164 1.40 -16.32 6.79
CA GLY A 164 1.28 -17.76 6.54
C GLY A 164 2.64 -18.45 6.36
N THR A 165 3.54 -17.82 5.60
CA THR A 165 4.90 -18.37 5.39
C THR A 165 5.72 -18.31 6.68
N ALA A 166 5.61 -17.22 7.46
CA ALA A 166 6.27 -17.15 8.76
C ALA A 166 5.75 -18.22 9.73
N ALA A 167 4.44 -18.46 9.75
CA ALA A 167 3.83 -19.49 10.60
C ALA A 167 4.30 -20.90 10.23
N ALA A 168 4.59 -21.15 8.95
CA ALA A 168 5.12 -22.42 8.49
C ALA A 168 6.63 -22.59 8.78
N LEU A 169 7.42 -21.51 8.77
CA LEU A 169 8.88 -21.56 8.97
C LEU A 169 9.34 -21.41 10.43
N ALA A 170 8.55 -20.73 11.27
CA ALA A 170 8.90 -20.47 12.67
C ALA A 170 9.17 -21.74 13.51
N PRO A 171 8.35 -22.82 13.42
CA PRO A 171 8.56 -24.02 14.23
C PRO A 171 9.90 -24.72 14.01
N GLN A 172 10.47 -24.62 12.80
CA GLN A 172 11.73 -25.30 12.44
C GLN A 172 12.97 -24.56 12.95
N THR A 173 12.87 -23.24 13.09
CA THR A 173 14.03 -22.40 13.44
C THR A 173 14.04 -21.92 14.89
N GLY A 174 13.02 -22.28 15.67
CA GLY A 174 12.85 -21.81 17.05
C GLY A 174 12.68 -20.29 17.17
N THR A 175 12.38 -19.61 16.05
CA THR A 175 12.18 -18.15 16.00
C THR A 175 10.70 -17.84 16.12
N ASP A 176 10.35 -16.75 16.78
CA ASP A 176 8.95 -16.32 16.90
C ASP A 176 8.32 -15.98 15.53
N THR A 177 7.11 -16.50 15.28
CA THR A 177 6.32 -16.25 14.07
C THR A 177 6.08 -14.76 13.84
N ALA A 178 5.78 -14.01 14.91
CA ALA A 178 5.52 -12.57 14.77
C ALA A 178 6.79 -11.82 14.35
N THR A 179 7.95 -12.24 14.84
CA THR A 179 9.26 -11.68 14.47
C THR A 179 9.60 -11.93 12.99
N LEU A 180 9.42 -13.16 12.50
CA LEU A 180 9.63 -13.48 11.08
C LEU A 180 8.62 -12.77 10.16
N ALA A 181 7.36 -12.70 10.56
CA ALA A 181 6.32 -11.98 9.82
C ALA A 181 6.59 -10.47 9.78
N ALA A 182 7.01 -9.88 10.91
CA ALA A 182 7.38 -8.46 10.99
C ALA A 182 8.60 -8.14 10.11
N LEU A 183 9.58 -9.04 10.07
CA LEU A 183 10.76 -8.89 9.21
C LEU A 183 10.39 -8.89 7.73
N ALA A 184 9.57 -9.85 7.29
CA ALA A 184 9.07 -9.92 5.92
C ALA A 184 8.21 -8.70 5.55
N GLN A 185 7.34 -8.26 6.47
CA GLN A 185 6.50 -7.09 6.27
C GLN A 185 7.32 -5.79 6.18
N ASN A 186 8.39 -5.69 6.96
CA ASN A 186 9.34 -4.58 6.86
C ASN A 186 10.05 -4.60 5.50
N ALA A 187 10.48 -5.77 5.02
CA ALA A 187 11.10 -5.94 3.71
C ALA A 187 10.15 -5.57 2.55
N ALA A 188 8.88 -5.96 2.62
CA ALA A 188 7.85 -5.58 1.65
C ALA A 188 7.63 -4.06 1.64
N THR A 189 7.51 -3.45 2.83
CA THR A 189 7.32 -2.01 2.97
C THR A 189 8.54 -1.22 2.48
N TRP A 190 9.75 -1.68 2.76
CA TRP A 190 10.99 -1.02 2.31
C TRP A 190 11.37 -1.33 0.86
N THR A 191 10.61 -2.17 0.17
CA THR A 191 10.79 -2.40 -1.27
C THR A 191 9.68 -1.70 -2.04
N GLY A 192 8.43 -2.08 -1.75
CA GLY A 192 7.22 -1.61 -2.42
C GLY A 192 6.55 -0.42 -1.79
N GLY A 193 6.70 -0.20 -0.48
CA GLY A 193 6.03 0.89 0.24
C GLY A 193 6.61 2.29 0.02
N GLY A 194 7.69 2.43 -0.77
CA GLY A 194 8.18 3.76 -1.18
C GLY A 194 9.69 3.96 -1.28
N THR A 195 10.51 2.93 -1.49
CA THR A 195 11.98 3.09 -1.35
C THR A 195 12.80 2.47 -2.48
N ARG A 196 12.40 1.35 -3.07
CA ARG A 196 13.15 0.72 -4.19
C ARG A 196 12.38 0.67 -5.50
N VAL A 197 11.06 0.50 -5.43
CA VAL A 197 10.22 0.35 -6.62
C VAL A 197 9.84 1.72 -7.16
N ILE A 198 10.11 1.98 -8.45
CA ILE A 198 9.89 3.30 -9.09
C ILE A 198 8.40 3.64 -9.14
N TRP A 199 7.54 2.66 -9.39
CA TRP A 199 6.08 2.81 -9.47
C TRP A 199 5.38 2.73 -8.10
N SER A 200 6.13 2.82 -7.01
CA SER A 200 5.57 2.94 -5.65
C SER A 200 5.22 4.39 -5.30
N SER A 201 4.79 4.62 -4.06
CA SER A 201 4.63 5.96 -3.46
C SER A 201 5.86 6.88 -3.62
N LEU A 202 7.04 6.31 -3.90
CA LEU A 202 8.26 7.03 -4.21
C LEU A 202 8.11 8.01 -5.40
N ILE A 203 7.29 7.69 -6.40
CA ILE A 203 7.07 8.59 -7.55
C ILE A 203 6.43 9.91 -7.14
N VAL A 204 5.55 9.88 -6.12
CA VAL A 204 4.87 11.07 -5.59
C VAL A 204 5.86 11.95 -4.85
N VAL A 205 6.71 11.33 -4.01
CA VAL A 205 7.75 12.05 -3.25
C VAL A 205 8.78 12.67 -4.20
N ALA A 206 9.25 11.92 -5.19
CA ALA A 206 10.18 12.41 -6.19
C ALA A 206 9.59 13.56 -7.03
N GLY A 207 8.30 13.47 -7.41
CA GLY A 207 7.58 14.53 -8.10
C GLY A 207 7.47 15.82 -7.26
N PHE A 208 7.20 15.68 -5.96
CA PHE A 208 7.17 16.81 -5.03
C PHE A 208 8.56 17.46 -4.86
N CYS A 209 9.59 16.63 -4.69
CA CYS A 209 10.98 17.07 -4.53
C CYS A 209 11.63 17.53 -5.85
N ARG A 210 10.97 17.36 -7.00
CA ARG A 210 11.50 17.63 -8.35
C ARG A 210 12.84 16.97 -8.65
N VAL A 211 13.03 15.76 -8.13
CA VAL A 211 14.23 14.94 -8.38
C VAL A 211 13.89 13.73 -9.25
N PRO A 212 14.82 13.25 -10.09
CA PRO A 212 14.61 12.00 -10.81
C PRO A 212 14.41 10.82 -9.86
N VAL A 213 13.32 10.06 -10.04
CA VAL A 213 12.97 8.90 -9.19
C VAL A 213 14.11 7.87 -9.17
N GLY A 214 14.76 7.66 -10.32
CA GLY A 214 15.86 6.70 -10.45
C GLY A 214 17.07 7.03 -9.56
N ASP A 215 17.38 8.31 -9.36
CA ASP A 215 18.48 8.73 -8.49
C ASP A 215 18.13 8.48 -7.02
N LEU A 216 16.86 8.67 -6.67
CA LEU A 216 16.36 8.44 -5.32
C LEU A 216 16.40 6.95 -4.98
N VAL A 217 15.95 6.07 -5.88
CA VAL A 217 16.06 4.61 -5.73
C VAL A 217 17.51 4.16 -5.51
N ARG A 218 18.45 4.68 -6.31
CA ARG A 218 19.88 4.34 -6.20
C ARG A 218 20.48 4.76 -4.86
N ARG A 219 20.12 5.95 -4.36
CA ARG A 219 20.59 6.45 -3.06
C ARG A 219 19.97 5.69 -1.89
N LEU A 220 18.71 5.28 -2.03
CA LEU A 220 17.99 4.52 -1.01
C LEU A 220 18.39 3.04 -0.98
N ALA A 221 19.03 2.52 -2.04
CA ALA A 221 19.39 1.12 -2.14
C ALA A 221 20.30 0.63 -1.00
N ILE A 222 21.33 1.43 -0.66
CA ILE A 222 22.28 1.12 0.42
C ILE A 222 21.59 1.11 1.79
N PRO A 223 20.94 2.20 2.26
CA PRO A 223 20.33 2.22 3.60
C PRO A 223 19.22 1.18 3.77
N VAL A 224 18.46 0.90 2.71
CA VAL A 224 17.41 -0.13 2.73
C VAL A 224 18.01 -1.52 2.92
N VAL A 225 18.98 -1.90 2.08
CA VAL A 225 19.58 -3.23 2.15
C VAL A 225 20.34 -3.40 3.47
N SER A 226 21.12 -2.41 3.88
CA SER A 226 21.84 -2.49 5.16
C SER A 226 20.88 -2.59 6.35
N GLY A 227 19.78 -1.83 6.35
CA GLY A 227 18.79 -1.90 7.43
C GLY A 227 18.09 -3.25 7.48
N LEU A 228 17.73 -3.84 6.33
CA LEU A 228 17.15 -5.19 6.27
C LEU A 228 18.14 -6.27 6.72
N LEU A 229 19.42 -6.17 6.36
CA LEU A 229 20.46 -7.09 6.81
C LEU A 229 20.65 -7.02 8.33
N VAL A 230 20.70 -5.82 8.90
CA VAL A 230 20.80 -5.63 10.36
C VAL A 230 19.57 -6.20 11.05
N ALA A 231 18.37 -5.99 10.49
CA ALA A 231 17.13 -6.56 11.01
C ALA A 231 17.13 -8.09 10.93
N ALA A 232 17.71 -8.69 9.89
CA ALA A 232 17.85 -10.14 9.76
C ALA A 232 18.71 -10.73 10.89
N VAL A 233 19.85 -10.10 11.17
CA VAL A 233 20.76 -10.52 12.23
C VAL A 233 20.08 -10.37 13.59
N ALA A 234 19.43 -9.23 13.85
CA ALA A 234 18.69 -9.01 15.09
C ALA A 234 17.57 -10.05 15.30
N ALA A 235 16.80 -10.35 14.25
CA ALA A 235 15.76 -11.37 14.28
C ALA A 235 16.32 -12.78 14.53
N SER A 236 17.47 -13.12 13.94
CA SER A 236 18.09 -14.43 14.15
C SER A 236 18.58 -14.67 15.58
N THR A 237 18.76 -13.61 16.37
CA THR A 237 19.17 -13.68 17.78
C THR A 237 18.01 -13.60 18.77
N SER A 238 16.76 -13.50 18.30
CA SER A 238 15.61 -13.39 19.19
C SER A 238 15.32 -14.73 19.87
N PRO A 239 15.15 -14.77 21.20
CA PRO A 239 14.78 -16.00 21.90
C PRO A 239 13.37 -16.46 21.50
N PRO A 240 13.09 -17.78 21.55
CA PRO A 240 11.75 -18.31 21.32
C PRO A 240 10.75 -17.70 22.32
N PRO A 241 9.47 -17.59 21.95
CA PRO A 241 8.45 -17.06 22.85
C PRO A 241 8.35 -17.93 24.11
N SER A 242 8.35 -17.30 25.28
CA SER A 242 8.03 -17.95 26.55
C SER A 242 6.55 -18.37 26.54
N PRO A 243 6.22 -19.56 27.08
CA PRO A 243 4.87 -20.13 27.05
C PRO A 243 3.82 -19.26 27.77
#